data_AF-A0A1I5HTI3-F1
#
_entry.id   AF-A0A1I5HTI3-F1
#
_cell.length_a   1.000
_cell.length_b   1.000
_cell.length_c   1.000
_cell.angle_alpha   90.00
_cell.angle_beta   90.00
_cell.angle_gamma   90.00
#
_symmetry.space_group_name_H-M   'P 1'
#
loop_
_entity.id
_entity.type
_entity.pdbx_description
1 polymer ?
#
loop_
_entity_poly.entity_id
_entity_poly.type
_entity_poly.pdbx_seq_one_letter_code
_entity_poly.pdbx_strand_id
1 'polypeptide(L)'
;MKNLKMYEPEDKMITLIKDNYNLLQALGSFGINLGFGDKTVWETCEINHVDTYTFLAVVNFTMNGSTNHEDDEQLDARTLLRYLEASHAYFLDYQLPSIRRQLAESFDENDSLGHLIMKFYDGYAREIQRHMKYEEKTLFPYVTALLEGRKANDYNVETFSKHHESTDRALRELKLMIIKYLPSDPHSNNKLTATLYDIYNNEEWLRQHADVEDHIFVPAIRRLEEQQKQDTVTKNISSMVFKGGQDRGEALSEREKDVIVSLVQGMSNKEIADHLCISTNTVITHRRNIARKLQIHSPAGLTIYAIVNGLVDISSVKL
;
A
#
# COMPACT_ATOMS: atom_id res chain seq x y z
N MET A 1 18.98 18.06 -20.59
CA MET A 1 18.52 17.62 -19.26
C MET A 1 17.17 18.24 -19.06
N LYS A 2 16.07 17.47 -19.03
CA LYS A 2 14.78 18.03 -18.58
C LYS A 2 14.99 18.44 -17.12
N ASN A 3 14.70 19.69 -16.77
CA ASN A 3 14.66 20.08 -15.37
C ASN A 3 13.54 19.27 -14.72
N LEU A 4 13.90 18.27 -13.92
CA LEU A 4 12.98 17.46 -13.12
C LEU A 4 12.54 18.36 -11.96
N LYS A 5 11.49 19.13 -12.17
CA LYS A 5 10.88 19.92 -11.09
C LYS A 5 10.10 18.94 -10.23
N MET A 6 10.47 18.84 -8.96
CA MET A 6 9.70 18.16 -7.94
C MET A 6 8.84 19.21 -7.24
N TYR A 7 7.57 18.90 -7.07
CA TYR A 7 6.63 19.72 -6.32
C TYR A 7 6.61 19.28 -4.87
N GLU A 8 6.49 20.28 -4.00
CA GLU A 8 6.50 20.15 -2.55
C GLU A 8 5.15 20.61 -1.94
N PRO A 9 4.84 20.26 -0.68
CA PRO A 9 3.57 20.63 -0.04
C PRO A 9 3.26 22.14 -0.03
N GLU A 10 4.28 22.99 0.06
CA GLU A 10 4.17 24.45 0.11
C GLU A 10 3.97 25.10 -1.26
N ASP A 11 4.18 24.36 -2.35
CA ASP A 11 3.93 24.87 -3.69
C ASP A 11 2.45 25.22 -3.87
N LYS A 12 2.17 26.22 -4.71
CA LYS A 12 0.80 26.60 -5.03
C LYS A 12 0.19 25.59 -6.01
N MET A 13 -1.02 25.11 -5.71
CA MET A 13 -1.74 24.15 -6.57
C MET A 13 -1.89 24.67 -8.01
N ILE A 14 -2.11 25.98 -8.17
CA ILE A 14 -2.20 26.62 -9.49
C ILE A 14 -0.88 26.53 -10.29
N THR A 15 0.27 26.50 -9.62
CA THR A 15 1.58 26.35 -10.28
C THR A 15 1.71 24.98 -10.92
N LEU A 16 1.27 23.92 -10.23
CA LEU A 16 1.27 22.54 -10.76
C LEU A 16 0.45 22.45 -12.04
N ILE A 17 -0.77 23.00 -12.02
CA ILE A 17 -1.68 23.00 -13.17
C ILE A 17 -1.14 23.85 -14.34
N LYS A 18 -0.50 24.98 -14.03
CA LYS A 18 0.12 25.84 -15.05
C LYS A 18 1.26 25.13 -15.78
N ASP A 19 2.05 24.37 -15.04
CA ASP A 19 3.20 23.65 -15.60
C ASP A 19 2.75 22.39 -16.37
N ASN A 20 1.63 21.77 -15.99
CA ASN A 20 0.98 20.69 -16.75
C ASN A 20 -0.54 20.65 -16.53
N TYR A 21 -1.29 21.07 -17.54
CA TYR A 21 -2.75 21.07 -17.49
C TYR A 21 -3.36 19.66 -17.46
N ASN A 22 -2.61 18.61 -17.81
CA ASN A 22 -3.12 17.24 -17.74
C ASN A 22 -3.44 16.81 -16.30
N LEU A 23 -2.85 17.47 -15.30
CA LEU A 23 -3.18 17.25 -13.89
C LEU A 23 -4.63 17.57 -13.52
N LEU A 24 -5.33 18.39 -14.32
CA LEU A 24 -6.75 18.68 -14.09
C LEU A 24 -7.57 17.39 -14.00
N GLN A 25 -7.21 16.38 -14.77
CA GLN A 25 -7.84 15.08 -14.71
C GLN A 25 -7.52 14.32 -13.42
N ALA A 26 -6.25 14.31 -13.03
CA ALA A 26 -5.79 13.67 -11.80
C ALA A 26 -6.43 14.29 -10.55
N LEU A 27 -6.63 15.61 -10.52
CA LEU A 27 -7.35 16.29 -9.42
C LEU A 27 -8.74 15.69 -9.18
N GLY A 28 -9.49 15.45 -10.26
CA GLY A 28 -10.81 14.84 -10.20
C GLY A 28 -10.77 13.44 -9.57
N SER A 29 -9.78 12.63 -9.92
CA SER A 29 -9.57 11.30 -9.32
C SER A 29 -9.20 11.35 -7.84
N PHE A 30 -8.53 12.40 -7.37
CA PHE A 30 -8.32 12.63 -5.94
C PHE A 30 -9.55 13.21 -5.23
N GLY A 31 -10.64 13.51 -5.94
CA GLY A 31 -11.81 14.20 -5.39
C GLY A 31 -11.56 15.68 -5.12
N ILE A 32 -10.50 16.26 -5.68
CA ILE A 32 -10.17 17.68 -5.55
C ILE A 32 -10.94 18.45 -6.62
N ASN A 33 -11.89 19.27 -6.18
CA ASN A 33 -12.67 20.12 -7.07
C ASN A 33 -11.91 21.41 -7.43
N LEU A 34 -12.22 21.95 -8.61
CA LEU A 34 -11.74 23.28 -9.02
C LEU A 34 -12.27 24.37 -8.08
N GLY A 35 -11.58 25.51 -8.03
CA GLY A 35 -11.93 26.62 -7.14
C GLY A 35 -11.12 26.71 -5.85
N PHE A 36 -9.94 26.09 -5.81
CA PHE A 36 -9.02 26.13 -4.65
C PHE A 36 -8.37 27.51 -4.42
N GLY A 37 -8.38 28.41 -5.41
CA GLY A 37 -7.78 29.75 -5.31
C GLY A 37 -6.25 29.69 -5.24
N ASP A 38 -5.64 30.54 -4.42
CA ASP A 38 -4.18 30.57 -4.22
C ASP A 38 -3.70 29.64 -3.10
N LYS A 39 -4.39 28.53 -2.85
CA LYS A 39 -3.99 27.56 -1.82
C LYS A 39 -2.75 26.77 -2.23
N THR A 40 -1.98 26.34 -1.23
CA THR A 40 -0.89 25.38 -1.44
C THR A 40 -1.41 23.99 -1.74
N VAL A 41 -0.52 23.09 -2.15
CA VAL A 41 -0.84 21.66 -2.32
C VAL A 41 -1.31 21.09 -0.99
N TRP A 42 -0.59 21.34 0.11
CA TRP A 42 -0.98 20.91 1.45
C TRP A 42 -2.38 21.38 1.84
N GLU A 43 -2.63 22.70 1.77
CA GLU A 43 -3.93 23.27 2.14
C GLU A 43 -5.07 22.68 1.32
N THR A 44 -4.83 22.43 0.02
CA THR A 44 -5.84 21.86 -0.87
C THR A 44 -6.09 20.39 -0.55
N CYS A 45 -5.05 19.60 -0.31
CA CYS A 45 -5.19 18.17 0.03
C CYS A 45 -5.90 17.98 1.38
N GLU A 46 -5.54 18.77 2.40
CA GLU A 46 -6.17 18.72 3.72
C GLU A 46 -7.69 18.99 3.67
N ILE A 47 -8.11 20.04 2.94
CA ILE A 47 -9.53 20.40 2.80
C ILE A 47 -10.33 19.28 2.12
N ASN A 48 -9.71 18.55 1.20
CA ASN A 48 -10.35 17.48 0.44
C ASN A 48 -10.14 16.08 1.06
N HIS A 49 -9.51 16.00 2.24
CA HIS A 49 -9.19 14.73 2.91
C HIS A 49 -8.40 13.77 2.00
N VAL A 50 -7.35 14.31 1.38
CA VAL A 50 -6.39 13.60 0.54
C VAL A 50 -5.04 13.63 1.24
N ASP A 51 -4.35 12.51 1.30
CA ASP A 51 -2.97 12.49 1.79
C ASP A 51 -2.04 13.26 0.86
N THR A 52 -1.41 14.32 1.38
CA THR A 52 -0.61 15.27 0.58
C THR A 52 0.59 14.60 -0.09
N TYR A 53 1.28 13.70 0.61
CA TYR A 53 2.49 13.05 0.10
C TYR A 53 2.15 12.02 -0.98
N THR A 54 1.05 11.29 -0.80
CA THR A 54 0.51 10.38 -1.81
C THR A 54 0.07 11.12 -3.06
N PHE A 55 -0.60 12.27 -2.90
CA PHE A 55 -0.94 13.15 -4.02
C PHE A 55 0.32 13.60 -4.78
N LEU A 56 1.31 14.11 -4.06
CA LEU A 56 2.57 14.57 -4.65
C LEU A 56 3.35 13.45 -5.31
N ALA A 57 3.33 12.23 -4.76
CA ALA A 57 3.98 11.07 -5.36
C ALA A 57 3.39 10.77 -6.75
N VAL A 58 2.05 10.75 -6.87
CA VAL A 58 1.38 10.57 -8.16
C VAL A 58 1.66 11.74 -9.10
N VAL A 59 1.51 12.98 -8.65
CA VAL A 59 1.75 14.17 -9.48
C VAL A 59 3.18 14.22 -10.00
N ASN A 60 4.17 14.07 -9.12
CA ASN A 60 5.58 14.13 -9.49
C ASN A 60 5.96 12.98 -10.42
N PHE A 61 5.40 11.79 -10.19
CA PHE A 61 5.60 10.66 -11.09
C PHE A 61 5.02 10.93 -12.49
N THR A 62 3.79 11.43 -12.60
CA THR A 62 3.18 11.79 -13.89
C THR A 62 3.98 12.86 -14.63
N MET A 63 4.66 13.75 -13.91
CA MET A 63 5.47 14.83 -14.50
C MET A 63 6.84 14.35 -14.99
N ASN A 64 7.47 13.49 -14.20
CA ASN A 64 8.89 13.18 -14.33
C ASN A 64 9.18 11.77 -14.87
N GLY A 65 8.19 10.87 -14.82
CA GLY A 65 8.32 9.48 -15.25
C GLY A 65 9.11 8.59 -14.27
N SER A 66 9.37 9.08 -13.06
CA SER A 66 10.06 8.34 -12.01
C SER A 66 9.61 8.81 -10.63
N THR A 67 9.50 7.89 -9.68
CA THR A 67 9.27 8.20 -8.26
C THR A 67 10.61 8.46 -7.56
N ASN A 68 10.59 9.29 -6.52
CA ASN A 68 11.69 9.31 -5.54
C ASN A 68 11.45 8.17 -4.55
N HIS A 69 12.31 7.15 -4.57
CA HIS A 69 12.19 5.97 -3.71
C HIS A 69 12.30 6.26 -2.20
N GLU A 70 12.71 7.47 -1.80
CA GLU A 70 12.84 7.86 -0.39
C GLU A 70 11.48 8.22 0.27
N ASP A 71 10.47 8.62 -0.51
CA ASP A 71 9.14 9.00 0.01
C ASP A 71 8.13 7.83 0.02
N ASP A 72 8.56 6.68 -0.48
CA ASP A 72 7.75 5.47 -0.66
C ASP A 72 7.22 4.88 0.68
N GLU A 73 7.82 5.23 1.82
CA GLU A 73 7.38 4.80 3.16
C GLU A 73 6.17 5.58 3.68
N GLN A 74 5.84 6.74 3.09
CA GLN A 74 4.76 7.63 3.57
C GLN A 74 3.45 7.50 2.77
N LEU A 75 3.40 6.63 1.77
CA LEU A 75 2.23 6.52 0.90
C LEU A 75 1.03 5.91 1.63
N ASP A 76 -0.08 6.65 1.60
CA ASP A 76 -1.38 6.19 2.09
C ASP A 76 -2.10 5.38 1.00
N ALA A 77 -2.05 4.06 1.13
CA ALA A 77 -2.71 3.15 0.19
C ALA A 77 -4.24 3.33 0.14
N ARG A 78 -4.86 3.91 1.17
CA ARG A 78 -6.30 4.23 1.14
C ARG A 78 -6.58 5.38 0.17
N THR A 79 -5.74 6.39 0.15
CA THR A 79 -5.79 7.49 -0.82
C THR A 79 -5.54 6.98 -2.24
N LEU A 80 -4.56 6.10 -2.45
CA LEU A 80 -4.33 5.47 -3.75
C LEU A 80 -5.53 4.63 -4.23
N LEU A 81 -6.12 3.82 -3.35
CA LEU A 81 -7.29 3.02 -3.68
C LEU A 81 -8.46 3.90 -4.13
N ARG A 82 -8.76 4.97 -3.37
CA ARG A 82 -9.79 5.95 -3.73
C ARG A 82 -9.50 6.63 -5.08
N TYR A 83 -8.23 6.97 -5.32
CA TYR A 83 -7.80 7.56 -6.58
C TYR A 83 -8.06 6.63 -7.79
N LEU A 84 -7.75 5.34 -7.66
CA LEU A 84 -7.99 4.35 -8.73
C LEU A 84 -9.49 4.11 -8.93
N GLU A 85 -10.27 3.95 -7.85
CA GLU A 85 -11.73 3.81 -7.93
C GLU A 85 -12.38 5.00 -8.64
N ALA A 86 -11.98 6.23 -8.30
CA ALA A 86 -12.49 7.44 -8.95
C ALA A 86 -12.04 7.53 -10.41
N SER A 87 -10.82 7.09 -10.72
CA SER A 87 -10.33 7.01 -12.10
C SER A 87 -11.15 6.02 -12.93
N HIS A 88 -11.50 4.86 -12.38
CA HIS A 88 -12.37 3.89 -13.07
C HIS A 88 -13.75 4.48 -13.35
N ALA A 89 -14.37 5.10 -12.35
CA ALA A 89 -15.67 5.76 -12.52
C ALA A 89 -15.60 6.82 -13.64
N TYR A 90 -14.53 7.62 -13.68
CA TYR A 90 -14.33 8.58 -14.76
C TYR A 90 -14.27 7.91 -16.14
N PHE A 91 -13.47 6.86 -16.31
CA PHE A 91 -13.37 6.19 -17.61
C PHE A 91 -14.67 5.51 -18.02
N LEU A 92 -15.28 4.75 -17.11
CA LEU A 92 -16.43 3.89 -17.40
C LEU A 92 -17.72 4.68 -17.56
N ASP A 93 -17.96 5.67 -16.69
CA ASP A 93 -19.25 6.37 -16.62
C ASP A 93 -19.25 7.69 -17.40
N TYR A 94 -18.08 8.26 -17.69
CA TYR A 94 -17.97 9.55 -18.37
C TYR A 94 -17.17 9.49 -19.68
N GLN A 95 -15.88 9.17 -19.63
CA GLN A 95 -14.98 9.38 -20.76
C GLN A 95 -15.29 8.46 -21.95
N LEU A 96 -15.44 7.15 -21.71
CA LEU A 96 -15.77 6.21 -22.78
C LEU A 96 -17.16 6.48 -23.38
N PRO A 97 -18.24 6.67 -22.59
CA PRO A 97 -19.54 7.05 -23.14
C PRO A 97 -19.53 8.38 -23.88
N SER A 98 -18.75 9.37 -23.42
CA SER A 98 -18.62 10.68 -24.06
C SER A 98 -18.01 10.57 -25.46
N ILE A 99 -16.83 9.94 -25.58
CA ILE A 99 -16.17 9.74 -26.88
C ILE A 99 -17.08 8.94 -27.82
N ARG A 100 -17.73 7.89 -27.33
CA ARG A 100 -18.67 7.09 -28.14
C ARG A 100 -19.78 7.95 -28.75
N ARG A 101 -20.37 8.84 -27.96
CA ARG A 101 -21.43 9.76 -28.39
C ARG A 101 -20.91 10.76 -29.42
N GLN A 102 -19.74 11.35 -29.19
CA GLN A 102 -19.16 12.29 -30.14
C GLN A 102 -18.81 11.63 -31.49
N LEU A 103 -18.31 10.40 -31.47
CA LEU A 103 -18.10 9.60 -32.69
C LEU A 103 -19.42 9.39 -33.43
N ALA A 104 -20.48 8.98 -32.73
CA ALA A 104 -21.81 8.79 -33.33
C ALA A 104 -22.38 10.09 -33.93
N GLU A 105 -22.16 11.24 -33.28
CA GLU A 105 -22.60 12.56 -33.77
C GLU A 105 -21.75 13.11 -34.94
N SER A 106 -20.67 12.41 -35.28
CA SER A 106 -19.74 12.76 -36.35
C SER A 106 -19.93 11.93 -37.62
N PHE A 107 -20.78 10.91 -37.59
CA PHE A 107 -21.07 10.03 -38.73
C PHE A 107 -22.53 10.16 -39.18
N ASP A 108 -22.76 10.07 -40.48
CA ASP A 108 -24.12 9.91 -41.02
C ASP A 108 -24.62 8.47 -40.79
N GLU A 109 -25.94 8.30 -40.63
CA GLU A 109 -26.58 6.99 -40.37
C GLU A 109 -26.31 5.91 -41.44
N ASN A 110 -25.90 6.32 -42.64
CA ASN A 110 -25.60 5.42 -43.76
C ASN A 110 -24.09 5.22 -44.01
N ASP A 111 -23.22 5.80 -43.16
CA ASP A 111 -21.77 5.69 -43.34
C ASP A 111 -21.26 4.30 -42.88
N SER A 112 -21.00 3.44 -43.86
CA SER A 112 -20.43 2.11 -43.64
C SER A 112 -19.07 2.13 -42.92
N LEU A 113 -18.26 3.19 -43.11
CA LEU A 113 -16.98 3.36 -42.44
C LEU A 113 -17.18 3.87 -41.01
N GLY A 114 -18.11 4.81 -40.80
CA GLY A 114 -18.56 5.22 -39.48
C GLY A 114 -19.03 4.04 -38.62
N HIS A 115 -19.83 3.13 -39.19
CA HIS A 115 -20.24 1.90 -38.52
C HIS A 115 -19.06 0.99 -38.13
N LEU A 116 -18.06 0.87 -39.01
CA LEU A 116 -16.86 0.10 -38.72
C LEU A 116 -16.08 0.71 -37.55
N ILE A 117 -15.87 2.03 -37.56
CA ILE A 117 -15.18 2.77 -36.50
C ILE A 117 -15.90 2.63 -35.17
N MET A 118 -17.23 2.76 -35.17
CA MET A 118 -18.05 2.52 -33.98
C MET A 118 -17.86 1.10 -33.43
N LYS A 119 -17.83 0.08 -34.30
CA LYS A 119 -17.58 -1.31 -33.88
C LYS A 119 -16.20 -1.50 -33.26
N PHE A 120 -15.16 -0.87 -33.82
CA PHE A 120 -13.81 -0.90 -33.25
C PHE A 120 -13.75 -0.21 -31.88
N TYR A 121 -14.37 0.96 -31.77
CA TYR A 121 -14.46 1.70 -30.52
C TYR A 121 -15.21 0.90 -29.44
N ASP A 122 -16.38 0.33 -29.77
CA ASP A 122 -17.15 -0.51 -28.86
C ASP A 122 -16.40 -1.78 -28.44
N GLY A 123 -15.54 -2.31 -29.32
CA GLY A 123 -14.59 -3.37 -29.00
C GLY A 123 -13.62 -2.92 -27.92
N TYR A 124 -12.87 -1.86 -28.19
CA TYR A 124 -11.89 -1.26 -27.31
C TYR A 124 -12.46 -0.89 -25.93
N ALA A 125 -13.58 -0.16 -25.88
CA ALA A 125 -14.22 0.24 -24.62
C ALA A 125 -14.63 -0.97 -23.77
N ARG A 126 -15.07 -2.07 -24.40
CA ARG A 126 -15.42 -3.31 -23.70
C ARG A 126 -14.20 -3.99 -23.07
N GLU A 127 -13.02 -3.88 -23.67
CA GLU A 127 -11.79 -4.45 -23.10
C GLU A 127 -11.38 -3.72 -21.83
N ILE A 128 -11.39 -2.38 -21.86
CA ILE A 128 -11.12 -1.55 -20.67
C ILE A 128 -12.14 -1.84 -19.58
N GLN A 129 -13.43 -1.84 -19.94
CA GLN A 129 -14.49 -2.10 -18.97
C GLN A 129 -14.34 -3.47 -18.31
N ARG A 130 -13.92 -4.49 -19.06
CA ARG A 130 -13.69 -5.83 -18.49
C ARG A 130 -12.53 -5.86 -17.52
N HIS A 131 -11.46 -5.13 -17.83
CA HIS A 131 -10.27 -5.01 -17.01
C HIS A 131 -10.54 -4.27 -15.69
N MET A 132 -11.06 -3.05 -15.74
CA MET A 132 -11.40 -2.27 -14.53
C MET A 132 -12.43 -2.99 -13.64
N LYS A 133 -13.45 -3.62 -14.25
CA LYS A 133 -14.43 -4.42 -13.48
C LYS A 133 -13.84 -5.68 -12.87
N TYR A 134 -12.73 -6.20 -13.41
CA TYR A 134 -12.03 -7.32 -12.81
C TYR A 134 -11.29 -6.85 -11.55
N GLU A 135 -10.59 -5.72 -11.59
CA GLU A 135 -9.94 -5.12 -10.41
C GLU A 135 -10.93 -4.81 -9.29
N GLU A 136 -12.02 -4.12 -9.62
CA GLU A 136 -13.07 -3.76 -8.65
C GLU A 136 -13.68 -4.99 -7.97
N LYS A 137 -13.69 -6.14 -8.65
CA LYS A 137 -14.24 -7.40 -8.11
C LYS A 137 -13.22 -8.25 -7.39
N THR A 138 -11.93 -8.02 -7.60
CA THR A 138 -10.86 -8.91 -7.12
C THR A 138 -9.80 -8.15 -6.33
N LEU A 139 -9.05 -7.27 -6.98
CA LEU A 139 -7.97 -6.48 -6.39
C LEU A 139 -8.46 -5.50 -5.32
N PHE A 140 -9.50 -4.70 -5.58
CA PHE A 140 -9.92 -3.66 -4.63
C PHE A 140 -10.51 -4.25 -3.33
N PRO A 141 -11.33 -5.31 -3.36
CA PRO A 141 -11.75 -6.01 -2.15
C PRO A 141 -10.58 -6.63 -1.39
N TYR A 142 -9.57 -7.16 -2.11
CA TYR A 142 -8.35 -7.68 -1.52
C TYR A 142 -7.58 -6.60 -0.76
N VAL A 143 -7.31 -5.46 -1.41
CA VAL A 143 -6.62 -4.32 -0.80
C VAL A 143 -7.41 -3.75 0.37
N THR A 144 -8.73 -3.65 0.25
CA THR A 144 -9.60 -3.21 1.36
C THR A 144 -9.48 -4.14 2.57
N ALA A 145 -9.50 -5.45 2.35
CA ALA A 145 -9.31 -6.43 3.43
C ALA A 145 -7.92 -6.29 4.08
N LEU A 146 -6.89 -6.07 3.27
CA LEU A 146 -5.54 -5.79 3.75
C LEU A 146 -5.51 -4.53 4.62
N LEU A 147 -6.07 -3.41 4.17
CA LEU A 147 -6.11 -2.15 4.93
C LEU A 147 -6.87 -2.26 6.26
N GLU A 148 -7.81 -3.21 6.38
CA GLU A 148 -8.54 -3.48 7.60
C GLU A 148 -7.86 -4.52 8.52
N GLY A 149 -6.66 -4.99 8.17
CA GLY A 149 -5.91 -5.98 8.92
C GLY A 149 -6.51 -7.39 8.86
N ARG A 150 -7.40 -7.66 7.90
CA ARG A 150 -7.98 -9.00 7.69
C ARG A 150 -7.00 -9.83 6.86
N LYS A 151 -6.87 -11.12 7.22
CA LYS A 151 -6.11 -12.07 6.38
C LYS A 151 -6.75 -12.12 5.01
N ALA A 152 -6.00 -11.63 4.03
CA ALA A 152 -6.41 -11.70 2.65
C ALA A 152 -6.25 -13.15 2.14
N ASN A 153 -7.14 -13.58 1.24
CA ASN A 153 -7.06 -14.90 0.56
C ASN A 153 -5.77 -15.01 -0.27
N ASP A 154 -5.50 -16.18 -0.89
CA ASP A 154 -4.38 -16.48 -1.81
C ASP A 154 -4.38 -15.64 -3.12
N TYR A 155 -4.67 -14.34 -3.04
CA TYR A 155 -4.54 -13.41 -4.14
C TYR A 155 -3.09 -12.94 -4.24
N ASN A 156 -2.54 -12.96 -5.45
CA ASN A 156 -1.17 -12.54 -5.71
C ASN A 156 -1.18 -11.28 -6.57
N VAL A 157 -0.76 -10.16 -5.98
CA VAL A 157 -0.64 -8.86 -6.65
C VAL A 157 0.33 -8.88 -7.85
N GLU A 158 1.27 -9.84 -7.92
CA GLU A 158 2.16 -10.02 -9.09
C GLU A 158 1.46 -10.53 -10.34
N THR A 159 0.35 -11.25 -10.16
CA THR A 159 -0.43 -11.77 -11.30
C THR A 159 -1.18 -10.65 -11.99
N PHE A 160 -1.33 -9.50 -11.33
CA PHE A 160 -2.08 -8.33 -11.78
C PHE A 160 -1.32 -7.48 -12.80
N SER A 161 -0.08 -7.08 -12.49
CA SER A 161 0.73 -6.11 -13.26
C SER A 161 1.00 -6.50 -14.73
N LYS A 162 0.82 -7.77 -15.13
CA LYS A 162 1.17 -8.25 -16.48
C LYS A 162 0.14 -7.98 -17.58
N HIS A 163 -0.99 -7.32 -17.30
CA HIS A 163 -2.13 -7.26 -18.22
C HIS A 163 -2.37 -5.92 -18.95
N HIS A 164 -1.65 -4.84 -18.62
CA HIS A 164 -1.94 -3.49 -19.13
C HIS A 164 -1.46 -3.20 -20.58
N GLU A 165 -0.53 -3.97 -21.15
CA GLU A 165 0.06 -3.68 -22.48
C GLU A 165 -0.87 -3.91 -23.70
N SER A 166 -2.06 -4.53 -23.52
CA SER A 166 -2.81 -5.10 -24.65
C SER A 166 -3.79 -4.14 -25.37
N THR A 167 -4.14 -3.00 -24.79
CA THR A 167 -5.20 -2.09 -25.28
C THR A 167 -4.71 -1.02 -26.29
N ASP A 168 -3.41 -0.74 -26.35
CA ASP A 168 -2.81 0.32 -27.19
C ASP A 168 -2.98 0.09 -28.69
N ARG A 169 -3.02 -1.17 -29.15
CA ARG A 169 -3.11 -1.48 -30.59
C ARG A 169 -4.46 -1.10 -31.18
N ALA A 170 -5.56 -1.34 -30.45
CA ALA A 170 -6.91 -1.08 -30.96
C ALA A 170 -7.17 0.42 -31.15
N LEU A 171 -6.73 1.24 -30.19
CA LEU A 171 -6.74 2.70 -30.26
C LEU A 171 -5.94 3.24 -31.44
N ARG A 172 -4.74 2.69 -31.67
CA ARG A 172 -3.89 3.13 -32.78
C ARG A 172 -4.59 2.94 -34.12
N GLU A 173 -5.17 1.77 -34.36
CA GLU A 173 -5.91 1.49 -35.59
C GLU A 173 -7.14 2.39 -35.72
N LEU A 174 -7.88 2.61 -34.63
CA LEU A 174 -9.03 3.53 -34.60
C LEU A 174 -8.64 4.95 -35.06
N LYS A 175 -7.59 5.52 -34.44
CA LYS A 175 -7.08 6.86 -34.79
C LYS A 175 -6.62 6.92 -36.25
N LEU A 176 -5.90 5.90 -36.72
CA LEU A 176 -5.45 5.84 -38.12
C LEU A 176 -6.61 5.75 -39.10
N MET A 177 -7.68 5.01 -38.76
CA MET A 177 -8.88 4.95 -39.59
C MET A 177 -9.54 6.31 -39.73
N ILE A 178 -9.71 7.03 -38.61
CA ILE A 178 -10.27 8.38 -38.59
C ILE A 178 -9.41 9.34 -39.42
N ILE A 179 -8.09 9.40 -39.16
CA ILE A 179 -7.20 10.36 -39.82
C ILE A 179 -7.05 10.11 -41.32
N LYS A 180 -6.98 8.84 -41.75
CA LYS A 180 -6.70 8.50 -43.15
C LYS A 180 -7.94 8.47 -44.03
N TYR A 181 -9.10 8.16 -43.46
CA TYR A 181 -10.28 7.80 -44.23
C TYR A 181 -11.53 8.65 -43.90
N LEU A 182 -11.44 9.62 -42.98
CA LEU A 182 -12.49 10.64 -42.70
C LEU A 182 -11.90 12.07 -42.61
N PRO A 183 -12.64 13.15 -42.91
CA PRO A 183 -13.91 13.30 -43.64
C PRO A 183 -13.80 14.07 -44.98
N SER A 184 -14.91 14.09 -45.73
CA SER A 184 -15.06 14.75 -47.05
C SER A 184 -15.59 16.21 -46.99
N ASP A 185 -16.03 16.71 -45.83
CA ASP A 185 -16.55 18.08 -45.64
C ASP A 185 -16.02 18.81 -44.38
N PRO A 186 -15.97 20.16 -44.36
CA PRO A 186 -15.33 20.93 -43.30
C PRO A 186 -16.01 20.91 -41.92
N HIS A 187 -17.33 20.68 -41.82
CA HIS A 187 -18.05 20.74 -40.53
C HIS A 187 -17.85 19.46 -39.73
N SER A 188 -17.96 18.32 -40.41
CA SER A 188 -17.65 17.00 -39.84
C SER A 188 -16.17 16.89 -39.44
N ASN A 189 -15.28 17.61 -40.13
CA ASN A 189 -13.86 17.67 -39.79
C ASN A 189 -13.57 18.26 -38.41
N ASN A 190 -14.24 19.35 -38.03
CA ASN A 190 -14.01 19.98 -36.73
C ASN A 190 -14.49 19.08 -35.57
N LYS A 191 -15.64 18.43 -35.73
CA LYS A 191 -16.16 17.47 -34.74
C LYS A 191 -15.23 16.27 -34.58
N LEU A 192 -14.83 15.65 -35.68
CA LEU A 192 -13.91 14.51 -35.65
C LEU A 192 -12.54 14.89 -35.10
N THR A 193 -12.05 16.09 -35.40
CA THR A 193 -10.81 16.61 -34.83
C THR A 193 -10.92 16.72 -33.31
N ALA A 194 -12.01 17.28 -32.78
CA ALA A 194 -12.24 17.36 -31.34
C ALA A 194 -12.32 15.97 -30.69
N THR A 195 -13.09 15.05 -31.30
CA THR A 195 -13.19 13.66 -30.80
C THR A 195 -11.85 12.93 -30.87
N LEU A 196 -11.04 13.20 -31.89
CA LEU A 196 -9.71 12.62 -32.01
C LEU A 196 -8.78 13.11 -30.89
N TYR A 197 -8.83 14.40 -30.54
CA TYR A 197 -8.12 14.92 -29.36
C TYR A 197 -8.55 14.20 -28.08
N ASP A 198 -9.85 13.98 -27.89
CA ASP A 198 -10.35 13.25 -26.72
C ASP A 198 -9.88 11.79 -26.69
N ILE A 199 -9.76 11.14 -27.86
CA ILE A 199 -9.19 9.79 -27.97
C ILE A 199 -7.71 9.77 -27.60
N TYR A 200 -6.91 10.75 -28.07
CA TYR A 200 -5.50 10.87 -27.71
C TYR A 200 -5.32 11.12 -26.21
N ASN A 201 -6.10 12.04 -25.63
CA ASN A 201 -6.04 12.33 -24.20
C ASN A 201 -6.45 11.10 -23.36
N ASN A 202 -7.48 10.38 -23.80
CA ASN A 202 -7.92 9.16 -23.13
C ASN A 202 -6.85 8.05 -23.14
N GLU A 203 -6.15 7.86 -24.27
CA GLU A 203 -5.03 6.92 -24.34
C GLU A 203 -3.89 7.31 -23.39
N GLU A 204 -3.53 8.58 -23.36
CA GLU A 204 -2.48 9.09 -22.45
C GLU A 204 -2.87 8.90 -20.98
N TRP A 205 -4.12 9.19 -20.61
CA TRP A 205 -4.58 9.01 -19.23
C TRP A 205 -4.69 7.55 -18.82
N LEU A 206 -5.06 6.64 -19.73
CA LEU A 206 -5.02 5.21 -19.44
C LEU A 206 -3.59 4.72 -19.20
N ARG A 207 -2.63 5.22 -19.98
CA ARG A 207 -1.21 4.93 -19.76
C ARG A 207 -0.75 5.42 -18.39
N GLN A 208 -1.07 6.66 -18.04
CA GLN A 208 -0.73 7.24 -16.72
C GLN A 208 -1.39 6.48 -15.57
N HIS A 209 -2.64 6.05 -15.74
CA HIS A 209 -3.35 5.22 -14.77
C HIS A 209 -2.63 3.88 -14.56
N ALA A 210 -2.30 3.16 -15.63
CA ALA A 210 -1.53 1.92 -15.54
C ALA A 210 -0.14 2.15 -14.93
N ASP A 211 0.54 3.24 -15.29
CA ASP A 211 1.85 3.55 -14.73
C ASP A 211 1.76 3.82 -13.21
N VAL A 212 0.71 4.51 -12.73
CA VAL A 212 0.47 4.70 -11.29
C VAL A 212 0.16 3.37 -10.60
N GLU A 213 -0.60 2.49 -11.25
CA GLU A 213 -0.87 1.15 -10.71
C GLU A 213 0.42 0.34 -10.54
N ASP A 214 1.22 0.24 -11.61
CA ASP A 214 2.42 -0.59 -11.64
C ASP A 214 3.56 -0.04 -10.78
N HIS A 215 3.76 1.27 -10.76
CA HIS A 215 4.95 1.90 -10.16
C HIS A 215 4.71 2.50 -8.78
N ILE A 216 3.45 2.74 -8.39
CA ILE A 216 3.11 3.34 -7.09
C ILE A 216 2.22 2.41 -6.28
N PHE A 217 1.06 2.03 -6.83
CA PHE A 217 0.06 1.27 -6.09
C PHE A 217 0.55 -0.15 -5.74
N VAL A 218 0.99 -0.93 -6.73
CA VAL A 218 1.47 -2.30 -6.51
C VAL A 218 2.64 -2.33 -5.50
N PRO A 219 3.68 -1.49 -5.62
CA PRO A 219 4.72 -1.39 -4.59
C PRO A 219 4.20 -1.02 -3.20
N ALA A 220 3.25 -0.09 -3.09
CA ALA A 220 2.65 0.29 -1.81
C ALA A 220 1.89 -0.90 -1.17
N ILE A 221 1.13 -1.67 -1.96
CA ILE A 221 0.43 -2.87 -1.47
C ILE A 221 1.42 -3.95 -1.03
N ARG A 222 2.49 -4.21 -1.79
CA ARG A 222 3.54 -5.15 -1.38
C ARG A 222 4.13 -4.80 -0.01
N ARG A 223 4.43 -3.52 0.22
CA ARG A 223 4.95 -3.05 1.52
C ARG A 223 3.95 -3.28 2.63
N LEU A 224 2.67 -3.00 2.42
CA LEU A 224 1.61 -3.27 3.41
C LEU A 224 1.50 -4.76 3.74
N GLU A 225 1.60 -5.65 2.74
CA GLU A 225 1.64 -7.09 2.96
C GLU A 225 2.86 -7.52 3.78
N GLU A 226 4.03 -6.97 3.47
CA GLU A 226 5.27 -7.24 4.20
C GLU A 226 5.19 -6.77 5.65
N GLN A 227 4.65 -5.56 5.89
CA GLN A 227 4.42 -5.04 7.23
C GLN A 227 3.45 -5.93 8.02
N GLN A 228 2.36 -6.43 7.41
CA GLN A 228 1.47 -7.37 8.08
C GLN A 228 2.09 -8.74 8.33
N LYS A 229 2.92 -9.24 7.41
CA LYS A 229 3.69 -10.47 7.62
C LYS A 229 4.68 -10.27 8.76
N GLN A 230 5.40 -9.15 8.81
CA GLN A 230 6.32 -8.80 9.90
C GLN A 230 5.59 -8.59 11.22
N ASP A 231 4.43 -7.96 11.24
CA ASP A 231 3.58 -7.83 12.44
C ASP A 231 3.06 -9.17 12.90
N THR A 232 2.69 -10.06 11.98
CA THR A 232 2.27 -11.42 12.30
C THR A 232 3.45 -12.24 12.82
N VAL A 233 4.63 -12.11 12.24
CA VAL A 233 5.86 -12.75 12.72
C VAL A 233 6.27 -12.18 14.06
N THR A 234 6.19 -10.87 14.27
CA THR A 234 6.50 -10.19 15.54
C THR A 234 5.46 -10.52 16.59
N LYS A 235 4.17 -10.61 16.26
CA LYS A 235 3.10 -11.11 17.14
C LYS A 235 3.23 -12.60 17.38
N ASN A 236 3.70 -13.38 16.42
CA ASN A 236 3.94 -14.82 16.58
C ASN A 236 5.17 -15.07 17.43
N ILE A 237 6.26 -14.32 17.23
CA ILE A 237 7.47 -14.31 18.07
C ILE A 237 7.11 -13.80 19.45
N SER A 238 6.40 -12.67 19.57
CA SER A 238 5.85 -12.20 20.84
C SER A 238 4.99 -13.28 21.45
N SER A 239 4.09 -13.93 20.70
CA SER A 239 3.31 -15.05 21.20
C SER A 239 4.10 -16.33 21.42
N MET A 240 5.31 -16.52 20.87
CA MET A 240 6.19 -17.66 21.13
C MET A 240 7.12 -17.36 22.32
N VAL A 241 7.42 -16.08 22.55
CA VAL A 241 8.14 -15.53 23.71
C VAL A 241 7.17 -15.44 24.91
N PHE A 242 5.88 -15.13 24.67
CA PHE A 242 4.82 -15.00 25.68
C PHE A 242 3.98 -16.29 25.84
N LYS A 243 3.73 -17.10 24.79
CA LYS A 243 3.22 -18.51 24.92
C LYS A 243 4.34 -19.53 25.10
N GLY A 244 5.60 -19.12 25.01
CA GLY A 244 6.70 -19.82 25.68
C GLY A 244 6.55 -19.84 27.21
N GLY A 245 5.57 -19.10 27.76
CA GLY A 245 5.12 -19.21 29.14
C GLY A 245 3.83 -20.01 29.36
N GLN A 246 3.29 -20.70 28.35
CA GLN A 246 2.01 -21.42 28.48
C GLN A 246 1.93 -22.75 27.73
N ASP A 247 3.07 -23.43 27.60
CA ASP A 247 3.08 -24.89 27.78
C ASP A 247 3.81 -25.16 29.10
N ARG A 248 3.32 -26.13 29.88
CA ARG A 248 3.65 -26.32 31.31
C ARG A 248 5.16 -26.52 31.59
N GLY A 249 5.93 -25.45 31.64
CA GLY A 249 7.16 -25.36 32.42
C GLY A 249 6.75 -24.94 33.82
N GLU A 250 6.75 -25.87 34.76
CA GLU A 250 6.45 -25.65 36.18
C GLU A 250 6.97 -24.27 36.63
N ALA A 251 6.07 -23.31 36.83
CA ALA A 251 6.41 -22.06 37.49
C ALA A 251 7.23 -22.41 38.73
N LEU A 252 8.31 -21.67 38.97
CA LEU A 252 9.11 -21.88 40.16
C LEU A 252 8.17 -21.82 41.36
N SER A 253 8.15 -22.90 42.12
CA SER A 253 7.44 -22.91 43.40
C SER A 253 8.00 -21.80 44.29
N GLU A 254 7.22 -21.32 45.25
CA GLU A 254 7.69 -20.30 46.20
C GLU A 254 9.03 -20.71 46.85
N ARG A 255 9.22 -21.99 47.12
CA ARG A 255 10.49 -22.53 47.64
C ARG A 255 11.66 -22.47 46.66
N GLU A 256 11.41 -22.64 45.36
CA GLU A 256 12.45 -22.46 44.36
C GLU A 256 12.79 -20.98 44.15
N LYS A 257 11.83 -20.07 44.33
CA LYS A 257 12.09 -18.62 44.33
C LYS A 257 12.98 -18.22 45.52
N ASP A 258 12.68 -18.71 46.72
CA ASP A 258 13.49 -18.47 47.92
C ASP A 258 14.95 -18.92 47.74
N VAL A 259 15.14 -20.08 47.10
CA VAL A 259 16.47 -20.62 46.79
C VAL A 259 17.21 -19.76 45.75
N ILE A 260 16.53 -19.25 44.72
CA ILE A 260 17.15 -18.32 43.74
C ILE A 260 17.56 -17.01 44.41
N VAL A 261 16.70 -16.42 45.24
CA VAL A 261 17.01 -15.17 45.95
C VAL A 261 18.27 -15.35 46.81
N SER A 262 18.34 -16.45 47.56
CA SER A 262 19.49 -16.75 48.41
C SER A 262 20.78 -17.00 47.61
N LEU A 263 20.68 -17.59 46.41
CA LEU A 263 21.81 -17.77 45.49
C LEU A 263 22.33 -16.45 44.94
N VAL A 264 21.44 -15.54 44.56
CA VAL A 264 21.78 -14.23 44.02
C VAL A 264 22.40 -13.32 45.09
N GLN A 265 22.05 -13.55 46.36
CA GLN A 265 22.70 -12.91 47.51
C GLN A 265 24.10 -13.48 47.83
N GLY A 266 24.58 -14.47 47.05
CA GLY A 266 25.92 -15.05 47.18
C GLY A 266 26.04 -16.13 48.27
N MET A 267 24.93 -16.64 48.81
CA MET A 267 24.97 -17.69 49.83
C MET A 267 25.42 -19.04 49.24
N SER A 268 26.26 -19.75 49.98
CA SER A 268 26.66 -21.13 49.67
C SER A 268 25.52 -22.12 49.92
N ASN A 269 25.58 -23.32 49.35
CA ASN A 269 24.55 -24.36 49.55
C ASN A 269 24.29 -24.70 51.03
N LYS A 270 25.32 -24.55 51.89
CA LYS A 270 25.22 -24.78 53.32
C LYS A 270 24.47 -23.63 54.01
N GLU A 271 24.81 -22.39 53.67
CA GLU A 271 24.13 -21.20 54.21
C GLU A 271 22.66 -21.12 53.76
N ILE A 272 22.36 -21.49 52.51
CA ILE A 272 20.97 -21.55 52.02
C ILE A 272 20.16 -22.60 52.79
N ALA A 273 20.78 -23.76 53.08
CA ALA A 273 20.15 -24.84 53.84
C ALA A 273 19.80 -24.38 55.26
N ASP A 274 20.75 -23.71 55.93
CA ASP A 274 20.55 -23.16 57.28
C ASP A 274 19.50 -22.02 57.27
N HIS A 275 19.56 -21.11 56.29
CA HIS A 275 18.64 -19.97 56.16
C HIS A 275 17.19 -20.40 55.88
N LEU A 276 16.98 -21.38 55.00
CA LEU A 276 15.65 -21.87 54.64
C LEU A 276 15.17 -23.03 55.53
N CYS A 277 15.97 -23.43 56.53
CA CYS A 277 15.72 -24.54 57.44
C CYS A 277 15.43 -25.87 56.71
N ILE A 278 16.23 -26.20 55.70
CA ILE A 278 16.13 -27.43 54.90
C ILE A 278 17.49 -28.13 54.80
N SER A 279 17.53 -29.38 54.33
CA SER A 279 18.82 -30.08 54.15
C SER A 279 19.61 -29.53 52.95
N THR A 280 20.94 -29.62 52.99
CA THR A 280 21.82 -29.27 51.86
C THR A 280 21.50 -30.08 50.59
N ASN A 281 21.09 -31.34 50.74
CA ASN A 281 20.64 -32.19 49.62
C ASN A 281 19.33 -31.68 49.00
N THR A 282 18.44 -31.10 49.81
CA THR A 282 17.20 -30.47 49.35
C THR A 282 17.53 -29.22 48.51
N VAL A 283 18.49 -28.40 48.95
CA VAL A 283 18.97 -27.23 48.18
C VAL A 283 19.54 -27.64 46.82
N ILE A 284 20.38 -28.68 46.76
CA ILE A 284 20.95 -29.18 45.51
C ILE A 284 19.84 -29.64 44.54
N THR A 285 18.83 -30.30 45.09
CA THR A 285 17.67 -30.78 44.31
C THR A 285 16.86 -29.61 43.76
N HIS A 286 16.58 -28.58 44.56
CA HIS A 286 15.93 -27.35 44.08
C HIS A 286 16.76 -26.65 43.01
N ARG A 287 18.08 -26.53 43.16
CA ARG A 287 18.97 -25.95 42.14
C ARG A 287 18.92 -26.70 40.82
N ARG A 288 18.93 -28.03 40.86
CA ARG A 288 18.78 -28.87 39.66
C ARG A 288 17.42 -28.68 38.99
N ASN A 289 16.35 -28.58 39.78
CA ASN A 289 15.01 -28.33 39.27
C ASN A 289 14.88 -26.92 38.68
N ILE A 290 15.44 -25.90 39.32
CA ILE A 290 15.53 -24.54 38.81
C ILE A 290 16.28 -24.51 37.47
N ALA A 291 17.48 -25.09 37.40
CA ALA A 291 18.26 -25.13 36.17
C ALA A 291 17.52 -25.86 35.03
N ARG A 292 16.80 -26.94 35.35
CA ARG A 292 15.95 -27.67 34.39
C ARG A 292 14.74 -26.84 33.94
N LYS A 293 14.09 -26.12 34.85
CA LYS A 293 12.89 -25.31 34.57
C LYS A 293 13.22 -24.04 33.79
N LEU A 294 14.33 -23.39 34.13
CA LEU A 294 14.76 -22.13 33.52
C LEU A 294 15.69 -22.32 32.32
N GLN A 295 16.29 -23.51 32.14
CA GLN A 295 17.35 -23.78 31.16
C GLN A 295 18.56 -22.82 31.30
N ILE A 296 18.79 -22.34 32.53
CA ILE A 296 19.91 -21.47 32.88
C ILE A 296 20.88 -22.27 33.74
N HIS A 297 22.12 -22.40 33.27
CA HIS A 297 23.18 -23.15 33.96
C HIS A 297 24.29 -22.25 34.52
N SER A 298 24.26 -20.95 34.24
CA SER A 298 25.25 -19.99 34.71
C SER A 298 24.72 -19.18 35.91
N PRO A 299 25.53 -18.95 36.96
CA PRO A 299 25.14 -18.07 38.07
C PRO A 299 24.77 -16.66 37.62
N ALA A 300 25.54 -16.10 36.67
CA ALA A 300 25.24 -14.79 36.08
C ALA A 300 23.86 -14.75 35.39
N GLY A 301 23.49 -15.82 34.68
CA GLY A 301 22.17 -15.93 34.08
C GLY A 301 21.03 -16.00 35.10
N LEU A 302 21.26 -16.67 36.24
CA LEU A 302 20.26 -16.73 37.33
C LEU A 302 20.07 -15.37 38.00
N THR A 303 21.14 -14.58 38.15
CA THR A 303 21.07 -13.21 38.66
C THR A 303 20.28 -12.29 37.73
N ILE A 304 20.55 -12.33 36.42
CA ILE A 304 19.79 -11.56 35.42
C ILE A 304 18.31 -11.95 35.46
N TYR A 305 18.02 -13.25 35.54
CA TYR A 305 16.65 -13.76 35.64
C TYR A 305 15.92 -13.23 36.88
N ALA A 306 16.58 -13.22 38.05
CA ALA A 306 15.99 -12.74 39.30
C ALA A 306 15.66 -11.24 39.27
N ILE A 307 16.49 -10.43 38.61
CA ILE A 307 16.26 -8.98 38.44
C ILE A 307 15.10 -8.73 37.47
N VAL A 308 15.10 -9.37 36.29
CA VAL A 308 14.08 -9.18 35.25
C VAL A 308 12.67 -9.59 35.74
N ASN A 309 12.59 -10.61 36.61
CA ASN A 309 11.33 -11.09 37.17
C ASN A 309 10.95 -10.41 38.49
N GLY A 310 11.67 -9.37 38.92
CA GLY A 310 11.36 -8.59 40.13
C GLY A 310 11.49 -9.39 41.43
N LEU A 311 12.25 -10.49 41.44
CA LEU A 311 12.49 -11.31 42.63
C LEU A 311 13.54 -10.67 43.55
N VAL A 312 14.44 -9.85 42.99
CA VAL A 312 15.57 -9.23 43.69
C VAL A 312 15.81 -7.84 43.11
N ASP A 313 15.97 -6.84 43.99
CA ASP A 313 16.37 -5.48 43.61
C ASP A 313 17.90 -5.45 43.35
N ILE A 314 18.31 -4.71 42.31
CA ILE A 314 19.71 -4.60 41.86
C ILE A 314 20.66 -4.14 42.99
N SER A 315 20.12 -3.43 43.98
CA SER A 315 20.82 -2.96 45.18
C SER A 315 21.20 -4.06 46.19
N SER A 316 20.64 -5.26 46.06
CA SER A 316 20.84 -6.38 47.01
C SER A 316 21.75 -7.48 46.50
N VAL A 317 22.29 -7.33 45.29
CA VAL A 317 23.19 -8.32 44.66
C VAL A 317 24.63 -8.02 45.09
N LYS A 318 25.28 -8.98 45.76
CA LYS A 318 26.74 -8.94 45.96
C LYS A 318 27.42 -9.51 44.72
N LEU A 319 28.06 -8.64 43.94
CA LEU A 319 28.92 -9.01 42.81
C LEU A 319 30.19 -9.72 43.28
#